data_AF-A0A7W3X1P2-F1
#
_entry.id   AF-A0A7W3X1P2-F1
#
_cell.length_a   1.000
_cell.length_b   1.000
_cell.length_c   1.000
_cell.angle_alpha   90.00
_cell.angle_beta   90.00
_cell.angle_gamma   90.00
#
_symmetry.space_group_name_H-M   'P 1'
#
loop_
_entity.id
_entity.type
_entity.pdbx_description
1 polymer ?
#
loop_
_entity_poly.entity_id
_entity_poly.type
_entity_poly.pdbx_seq_one_letter_code
_entity_poly.pdbx_strand_id
1 'polypeptide(L)'
;PIAQAMDFESAMADVKKVVDFDTPDGFEKMGNDIQELSRRLPMVPTDIAKIVAAAGQAGIASNELTRFAEDAAKMGVAFDTTAEDAGQTMATWRTAFRMGQDDVVVLADKINYLGNTGPASVQKISEVVNRIGALGEVAGLGSGPLAALGATVAGMG
;
A
#
# COMPACT_ATOMS: atom_id res chain seq x y z
N PRO A 1 -19.33 5.36 20.44
CA PRO A 1 -18.47 4.46 21.25
C PRO A 1 -18.67 2.97 20.94
N ILE A 2 -19.89 2.40 21.10
CA ILE A 2 -20.13 0.97 20.87
C ILE A 2 -19.98 0.59 19.39
N ALA A 3 -20.61 1.34 18.48
CA ALA A 3 -20.51 1.09 17.03
C ALA A 3 -19.05 1.10 16.54
N GLN A 4 -18.25 2.09 16.97
CA GLN A 4 -16.83 2.19 16.60
C GLN A 4 -16.00 1.01 17.13
N ALA A 5 -16.32 0.50 18.32
CA ALA A 5 -15.66 -0.70 18.86
C ALA A 5 -16.03 -1.94 18.04
N MET A 6 -17.31 -2.09 17.66
CA MET A 6 -17.75 -3.18 16.78
C MET A 6 -17.11 -3.12 15.39
N ASP A 7 -16.99 -1.92 14.82
CA ASP A 7 -16.35 -1.71 13.50
C ASP A 7 -14.87 -2.07 13.57
N PHE A 8 -14.19 -1.69 14.66
CA PHE A 8 -12.79 -2.05 14.88
C PHE A 8 -12.61 -3.56 15.07
N GLU A 9 -13.45 -4.22 15.87
CA GLU A 9 -13.44 -5.68 16.02
C GLU A 9 -13.68 -6.40 14.69
N SER A 10 -14.57 -5.87 13.86
CA SER A 10 -14.84 -6.40 12.52
C SER A 10 -13.61 -6.27 11.61
N ALA A 11 -12.97 -5.10 11.58
CA ALA A 11 -11.74 -4.90 10.81
C ALA A 11 -10.57 -5.76 11.33
N MET A 12 -10.47 -5.97 12.64
CA MET A 12 -9.49 -6.88 13.23
C MET A 12 -9.77 -8.34 12.87
N ALA A 13 -11.01 -8.74 12.65
CA ALA A 13 -11.32 -10.08 12.13
C ALA A 13 -10.76 -10.27 10.71
N ASP A 14 -10.81 -9.23 9.88
CA ASP A 14 -10.20 -9.26 8.54
C ASP A 14 -8.67 -9.35 8.64
N VAL A 15 -8.04 -8.59 9.53
CA VAL A 15 -6.60 -8.71 9.83
C VAL A 15 -6.25 -10.14 10.24
N LYS A 16 -7.03 -10.75 11.14
CA LYS A 16 -6.80 -12.12 11.62
C LYS A 16 -6.86 -13.15 10.50
N LYS A 17 -7.72 -12.94 9.51
CA LYS A 17 -7.93 -13.88 8.40
C LYS A 17 -6.74 -13.93 7.45
N VAL A 18 -6.01 -12.82 7.32
CA VAL A 18 -5.05 -12.62 6.22
C VAL A 18 -3.62 -12.43 6.69
N VAL A 19 -3.41 -12.29 8.00
CA VAL A 19 -2.08 -12.17 8.59
C VAL A 19 -1.72 -13.46 9.31
N ASP A 20 -0.59 -14.04 8.91
CA ASP A 20 0.05 -15.13 9.63
C ASP A 20 0.88 -14.54 10.78
N PHE A 21 0.46 -14.81 12.02
CA PHE A 21 1.15 -14.37 13.22
C PHE A 21 2.10 -15.47 13.72
N ASP A 22 3.37 -15.10 13.91
CA ASP A 22 4.41 -16.04 14.35
C ASP A 22 4.23 -16.50 15.80
N THR A 23 3.53 -15.71 16.60
CA THR A 23 3.33 -15.95 18.04
C THR A 23 1.85 -16.04 18.41
N PRO A 24 1.48 -16.82 19.44
CA PRO A 24 0.08 -16.94 19.88
C PRO A 24 -0.56 -15.60 20.30
N ASP A 25 0.25 -14.65 20.77
CA ASP A 25 -0.14 -13.31 21.19
C ASP A 25 -0.04 -12.25 20.08
N GLY A 26 0.45 -12.62 18.89
CA GLY A 26 0.73 -11.66 17.80
C GLY A 26 -0.51 -10.88 17.34
N PHE A 27 -1.68 -11.53 17.34
CA PHE A 27 -2.94 -10.89 16.96
C PHE A 27 -3.37 -9.79 17.96
N GLU A 28 -3.26 -10.08 19.26
CA GLU A 28 -3.59 -9.11 20.31
C GLU A 28 -2.61 -7.94 20.29
N LYS A 29 -1.32 -8.24 20.10
CA LYS A 29 -0.27 -7.22 19.95
C LYS A 29 -0.55 -6.31 18.75
N MET A 30 -0.90 -6.87 17.59
CA MET A 30 -1.26 -6.09 16.41
C MET A 30 -2.44 -5.15 16.68
N GLY A 31 -3.46 -5.60 17.42
CA GLY A 31 -4.58 -4.74 17.82
C GLY A 31 -4.14 -3.55 18.69
N ASN A 32 -3.17 -3.76 19.59
CA ASN A 32 -2.58 -2.69 20.40
C ASN A 32 -1.72 -1.74 19.56
N ASP A 33 -0.89 -2.29 18.67
CA ASP A 33 -0.02 -1.52 17.77
C ASP A 33 -0.86 -0.61 16.85
N ILE A 34 -1.98 -1.11 16.33
CA ILE A 34 -2.93 -0.31 15.52
C ILE A 34 -3.52 0.86 16.33
N GLN A 35 -3.93 0.62 17.58
CA GLN A 35 -4.46 1.68 18.43
C GLN A 35 -3.40 2.70 18.84
N GLU A 36 -2.15 2.28 19.04
CA GLU A 36 -1.05 3.20 19.30
C GLU A 36 -0.76 4.04 18.06
N LEU A 37 -0.71 3.40 16.89
CA LEU A 37 -0.46 4.06 15.62
C LEU A 37 -1.55 5.08 15.30
N SER A 38 -2.82 4.80 15.65
CA SER A 38 -3.95 5.74 15.50
C SER A 38 -3.83 7.01 16.35
N ARG A 39 -2.97 7.02 17.37
CA ARG A 39 -2.70 8.21 18.19
C ARG A 39 -1.55 9.03 17.61
N ARG A 40 -0.68 8.40 16.82
CA ARG A 40 0.47 9.02 16.15
C ARG A 40 0.10 9.56 14.77
N LEU A 41 -0.63 8.76 14.01
CA LEU A 41 -1.24 9.13 12.74
C LEU A 41 -2.64 9.64 13.08
N PRO A 42 -3.03 10.86 12.70
CA PRO A 42 -4.37 11.39 12.95
C PRO A 42 -5.42 10.65 12.10
N MET A 43 -5.65 9.38 12.40
CA MET A 43 -6.38 8.40 11.62
C MET A 43 -7.04 7.39 12.57
N VAL A 44 -8.25 6.94 12.25
CA VAL A 44 -8.97 6.03 13.16
C VAL A 44 -8.40 4.61 13.11
N PRO A 45 -8.43 3.85 14.24
CA PRO A 45 -7.91 2.49 14.30
C PRO A 45 -8.48 1.55 13.22
N THR A 46 -9.77 1.69 12.90
CA THR A 46 -10.45 0.87 11.89
C THR A 46 -9.82 1.02 10.51
N ASP A 47 -9.45 2.24 10.11
CA ASP A 47 -8.83 2.46 8.81
C ASP A 47 -7.39 1.92 8.78
N ILE A 48 -6.68 1.99 9.91
CA ILE A 48 -5.33 1.40 10.01
C ILE A 48 -5.43 -0.12 9.91
N ALA A 49 -6.42 -0.73 10.56
CA ALA A 49 -6.68 -2.16 10.45
C ALA A 49 -6.97 -2.59 9.01
N LYS A 50 -7.70 -1.78 8.21
CA LYS A 50 -7.90 -2.07 6.77
C LYS A 50 -6.58 -2.06 5.99
N ILE A 51 -5.70 -1.09 6.24
CA ILE A 51 -4.37 -1.04 5.59
C ILE A 51 -3.54 -2.27 5.99
N VAL A 52 -3.54 -2.64 7.26
CA VAL A 52 -2.86 -3.83 7.78
C VAL A 52 -3.43 -5.10 7.15
N ALA A 53 -4.75 -5.19 6.97
CA ALA A 53 -5.39 -6.32 6.30
C ALA A 53 -4.99 -6.41 4.81
N ALA A 54 -4.97 -5.28 4.08
CA ALA A 54 -4.52 -5.24 2.69
C ALA A 54 -3.04 -5.68 2.55
N ALA A 55 -2.19 -5.25 3.48
CA ALA A 55 -0.80 -5.66 3.57
C ALA A 55 -0.65 -7.18 3.84
N GLY A 56 -1.43 -7.72 4.78
CA GLY A 56 -1.46 -9.16 5.05
C GLY A 56 -1.93 -9.97 3.84
N GLN A 57 -2.96 -9.50 3.13
CA GLN A 57 -3.43 -10.12 1.88
C GLN A 57 -2.35 -10.15 0.79
N ALA A 58 -1.46 -9.14 0.78
CA ALA A 58 -0.32 -9.09 -0.11
C ALA A 58 0.87 -9.95 0.36
N GLY A 59 0.72 -10.71 1.46
CA GLY A 59 1.75 -11.58 2.00
C GLY A 59 2.88 -10.84 2.73
N ILE A 60 2.63 -9.59 3.16
CA ILE A 60 3.62 -8.83 3.94
C ILE A 60 3.69 -9.43 5.35
N ALA A 61 4.92 -9.68 5.81
CA ALA A 61 5.18 -10.32 7.09
C ALA A 61 4.61 -9.50 8.26
N SER A 62 4.10 -10.19 9.28
CA SER A 62 3.41 -9.57 10.42
C SER A 62 4.25 -8.52 11.16
N ASN A 63 5.57 -8.72 11.22
CA ASN A 63 6.53 -7.78 11.82
C ASN A 63 6.78 -6.51 11.00
N GLU A 64 6.34 -6.44 9.74
CA GLU A 64 6.45 -5.26 8.88
C GLU A 64 5.17 -4.40 8.87
N LEU A 65 4.03 -4.93 9.30
CA LEU A 65 2.71 -4.34 9.06
C LEU A 65 2.52 -2.96 9.70
N THR A 66 3.03 -2.73 10.90
CA THR A 66 2.95 -1.42 11.57
C THR A 66 3.71 -0.35 10.79
N ARG A 67 4.90 -0.69 10.29
CA ARG A 67 5.70 0.22 9.44
C ARG A 67 5.01 0.45 8.10
N PHE A 68 4.48 -0.61 7.49
CA PHE A 68 3.73 -0.52 6.25
C PHE A 68 2.56 0.46 6.37
N ALA A 69 1.76 0.35 7.44
CA ALA A 69 0.62 1.23 7.67
C ALA A 69 1.04 2.69 7.92
N GLU A 70 2.15 2.90 8.63
CA GLU A 70 2.72 4.24 8.81
C GLU A 70 3.17 4.87 7.48
N ASP A 71 3.88 4.10 6.66
CA ASP A 71 4.35 4.57 5.35
C ASP A 71 3.18 4.80 4.38
N ALA A 72 2.13 3.98 4.44
CA ALA A 72 0.92 4.16 3.64
C ALA A 72 0.20 5.47 3.98
N ALA A 73 0.10 5.81 5.27
CA ALA A 73 -0.46 7.09 5.68
C ALA A 73 0.36 8.28 5.18
N LYS A 74 1.70 8.19 5.25
CA LYS A 74 2.60 9.23 4.70
C LYS A 74 2.46 9.37 3.19
N MET A 75 2.39 8.24 2.49
CA MET A 75 2.17 8.20 1.05
C MET A 75 0.82 8.82 0.68
N GLY A 76 -0.25 8.54 1.44
CA GLY A 76 -1.56 9.16 1.26
C GLY A 76 -1.50 10.69 1.25
N VAL A 77 -0.80 11.27 2.22
CA VAL A 77 -0.56 12.73 2.27
C VAL A 77 0.26 13.22 1.07
N ALA A 78 1.34 12.52 0.71
CA ALA A 78 2.20 12.90 -0.39
C ALA A 78 1.49 12.83 -1.76
N PHE A 79 0.57 11.88 -1.92
CA PHE A 79 -0.11 11.59 -3.18
C PHE A 79 -1.49 12.26 -3.30
N ASP A 80 -1.89 13.01 -2.27
CA ASP A 80 -3.22 13.59 -2.13
C ASP A 80 -4.33 12.54 -2.32
N THR A 81 -4.20 11.44 -1.57
CA THR A 81 -5.12 10.29 -1.60
C THR A 81 -5.36 9.74 -0.19
N THR A 82 -6.26 8.78 -0.05
CA THR A 82 -6.52 8.17 1.26
C THR A 82 -5.37 7.25 1.65
N ALA A 83 -5.13 7.09 2.95
CA ALA A 83 -4.13 6.13 3.43
C ALA A 83 -4.47 4.69 3.02
N GLU A 84 -5.76 4.37 2.88
CA GLU A 84 -6.25 3.07 2.40
C GLU A 84 -5.84 2.85 0.93
N ASP A 85 -6.13 3.80 0.04
CA ASP A 85 -5.75 3.72 -1.38
C ASP A 85 -4.22 3.69 -1.56
N ALA A 86 -3.50 4.48 -0.76
CA ALA A 86 -2.05 4.47 -0.74
C ALA A 86 -1.49 3.12 -0.28
N GLY A 87 -2.07 2.53 0.78
CA GLY A 87 -1.73 1.19 1.26
C GLY A 87 -1.97 0.13 0.20
N GLN A 88 -3.13 0.15 -0.47
CA GLN A 88 -3.43 -0.78 -1.56
C GLN A 88 -2.45 -0.62 -2.74
N THR A 89 -2.11 0.61 -3.09
CA THR A 89 -1.13 0.92 -4.16
C THR A 89 0.26 0.38 -3.78
N MET A 90 0.70 0.64 -2.55
CA MET A 90 2.00 0.18 -2.05
C MET A 90 2.08 -1.35 -2.01
N ALA A 91 1.03 -2.01 -1.53
CA ALA A 91 0.92 -3.48 -1.55
C ALA A 91 1.00 -4.02 -2.98
N THR A 92 0.27 -3.39 -3.91
CA THR A 92 0.30 -3.74 -5.34
C THR A 92 1.71 -3.64 -5.91
N TRP A 93 2.44 -2.55 -5.63
CA TRP A 93 3.81 -2.38 -6.11
C TRP A 93 4.79 -3.38 -5.49
N ARG A 94 4.69 -3.62 -4.18
CA ARG A 94 5.54 -4.62 -3.50
C ARG A 94 5.37 -6.00 -4.13
N THR A 95 4.13 -6.41 -4.40
CA THR A 95 3.84 -7.69 -5.05
C THR A 95 4.30 -7.72 -6.50
N ALA A 96 3.89 -6.75 -7.31
CA ALA A 96 4.16 -6.73 -8.75
C ALA A 96 5.66 -6.65 -9.07
N PHE A 97 6.42 -5.93 -8.26
CA PHE A 97 7.85 -5.72 -8.47
C PHE A 97 8.74 -6.54 -7.53
N ARG A 98 8.16 -7.37 -6.66
CA ARG A 98 8.87 -8.17 -5.64
C ARG A 98 9.79 -7.30 -4.77
N MET A 99 9.27 -6.18 -4.28
CA MET A 99 10.00 -5.18 -3.51
C MET A 99 9.82 -5.35 -1.99
N GLY A 100 10.89 -5.02 -1.25
CA GLY A 100 10.81 -4.81 0.20
C GLY A 100 10.19 -3.46 0.56
N GLN A 101 9.99 -3.21 1.85
CA GLN A 101 9.42 -1.95 2.34
C GLN A 101 10.27 -0.72 1.98
N ASP A 102 11.60 -0.82 2.07
CA ASP A 102 12.49 0.30 1.76
C ASP A 102 12.41 0.68 0.27
N ASP A 103 12.37 -0.31 -0.62
CA ASP A 103 12.33 -0.09 -2.07
C ASP A 103 11.03 0.58 -2.51
N VAL A 104 9.89 0.17 -1.95
CA VAL A 104 8.59 0.76 -2.31
C VAL A 104 8.45 2.19 -1.79
N VAL A 105 9.03 2.51 -0.62
CA VAL A 105 9.10 3.88 -0.12
C VAL A 105 9.97 4.74 -1.03
N VAL A 106 11.14 4.25 -1.46
CA VAL A 106 11.99 4.95 -2.43
C VAL A 106 11.27 5.18 -3.77
N LEU A 107 10.47 4.22 -4.24
CA LEU A 107 9.65 4.38 -5.44
C LEU A 107 8.61 5.49 -5.24
N ALA A 108 7.87 5.46 -4.14
CA ALA A 108 6.86 6.47 -3.80
C ALA A 108 7.50 7.88 -3.71
N ASP A 109 8.66 8.00 -3.07
CA ASP A 109 9.40 9.27 -2.96
C ASP A 109 9.84 9.81 -4.32
N LYS A 110 10.34 8.94 -5.20
CA LYS A 110 10.71 9.34 -6.57
C LYS A 110 9.51 9.80 -7.38
N ILE A 111 8.38 9.10 -7.27
CA ILE A 111 7.14 9.48 -7.94
C ILE A 111 6.64 10.83 -7.41
N ASN A 112 6.65 11.03 -6.09
CA ASN A 112 6.26 12.29 -5.47
C ASN A 112 7.17 13.44 -5.92
N TYR A 113 8.49 13.24 -5.93
CA TYR A 113 9.45 14.22 -6.43
C TYR A 113 9.17 14.59 -7.89
N LEU A 114 9.08 13.59 -8.78
CA LEU A 114 8.79 13.81 -10.19
C LEU A 114 7.44 14.49 -10.42
N GLY A 115 6.43 14.14 -9.62
CA GLY A 115 5.11 14.76 -9.64
C GLY A 115 5.11 16.23 -9.26
N ASN A 116 5.99 16.63 -8.34
CA ASN A 116 6.10 17.99 -7.83
C ASN A 116 7.08 18.87 -8.63
N THR A 117 8.06 18.28 -9.33
CA THR A 117 9.08 19.03 -10.08
C THR A 117 8.98 18.91 -11.59
N GLY A 118 8.29 17.88 -12.07
CA GLY A 118 8.18 17.54 -13.50
C GLY A 118 6.86 18.00 -14.12
N PRO A 119 6.64 17.66 -15.41
CA PRO A 119 5.44 18.05 -16.15
C PRO A 119 4.23 17.12 -15.92
N ALA A 120 4.42 15.94 -15.31
CA ALA A 120 3.38 14.94 -15.08
C ALA A 120 3.01 14.87 -13.59
N SER A 121 1.73 14.73 -13.27
CA SER A 121 1.28 14.61 -11.87
C SER A 121 1.62 13.26 -11.26
N VAL A 122 1.64 13.20 -9.92
CA VAL A 122 1.81 11.96 -9.13
C VAL A 122 0.86 10.86 -9.58
N GLN A 123 -0.41 11.18 -9.85
CA GLN A 123 -1.43 10.22 -10.26
C GLN A 123 -1.12 9.64 -11.66
N LYS A 124 -0.70 10.48 -12.62
CA LYS A 124 -0.35 10.02 -13.97
C LYS A 124 0.88 9.11 -13.95
N ILE A 125 1.90 9.45 -13.16
CA ILE A 125 3.10 8.62 -13.03
C ILE A 125 2.74 7.28 -12.36
N SER A 126 1.95 7.31 -11.29
CA SER A 126 1.48 6.11 -10.59
C SER A 126 0.67 5.19 -11.50
N GLU A 127 -0.17 5.73 -12.38
CA GLU A 127 -0.91 4.95 -13.38
C GLU A 127 0.03 4.20 -14.34
N VAL A 128 1.08 4.85 -14.82
CA VAL A 128 2.09 4.20 -15.68
C VAL A 128 2.81 3.10 -14.91
N VAL A 129 3.20 3.35 -13.66
CA VAL A 129 3.85 2.34 -12.80
C VAL A 129 2.93 1.14 -12.58
N ASN A 130 1.64 1.36 -12.28
CA ASN A 130 0.65 0.29 -12.14
C ASN A 130 0.51 -0.56 -13.42
N ARG A 131 0.47 0.09 -14.59
CA ARG A 131 0.41 -0.60 -15.88
C ARG A 131 1.67 -1.44 -16.13
N ILE A 132 2.86 -0.93 -15.78
CA ILE A 132 4.11 -1.70 -15.87
C ILE A 132 4.07 -2.91 -14.92
N GLY A 133 3.62 -2.73 -13.69
CA GLY A 133 3.50 -3.79 -12.69
C GLY A 133 2.58 -4.93 -13.13
N ALA A 134 1.41 -4.59 -13.67
CA ALA A 134 0.45 -5.56 -14.22
C ALA A 134 1.03 -6.37 -15.40
N LEU A 135 2.02 -5.83 -16.11
CA LEU A 135 2.74 -6.57 -17.15
C LEU A 135 3.88 -7.41 -16.56
N GLY A 136 4.52 -6.97 -15.48
CA GLY A 136 5.61 -7.68 -14.80
C GLY A 136 5.24 -9.04 -14.19
N GLU A 137 3.99 -9.21 -13.73
CA GLU A 137 3.46 -10.53 -13.32
C GLU A 137 3.45 -11.54 -14.48
N VAL A 138 3.37 -11.06 -15.72
CA VAL A 138 3.46 -11.86 -16.95
C VAL A 138 4.89 -11.82 -17.48
N ALA A 139 5.85 -12.32 -16.70
CA ALA A 139 7.24 -12.47 -17.14
C ALA A 139 7.33 -13.51 -18.30
N GLY A 140 7.11 -12.99 -19.51
CA GLY A 140 7.06 -13.69 -20.81
C GLY A 140 6.58 -12.74 -21.92
N LEU A 141 6.84 -11.43 -21.79
CA LEU A 141 6.20 -10.37 -22.57
C LEU A 141 6.42 -10.55 -24.08
N GLY A 142 5.34 -10.91 -24.79
CA GLY A 142 5.24 -10.74 -26.24
C GLY A 142 5.21 -9.27 -26.64
N SER A 143 5.21 -8.98 -27.93
CA SER A 143 5.25 -7.62 -28.49
C SER A 143 4.09 -6.70 -28.06
N GLY A 144 2.93 -7.24 -27.67
CA GLY A 144 1.73 -6.48 -27.30
C GLY A 144 1.88 -5.61 -26.05
N PRO A 145 2.18 -6.20 -24.87
CA PRO A 145 2.48 -5.46 -23.65
C PRO A 145 3.54 -4.35 -23.80
N LEU A 146 4.62 -4.62 -24.54
CA LEU A 146 5.66 -3.63 -24.81
C LEU A 146 5.15 -2.47 -25.69
N ALA A 147 4.33 -2.76 -26.70
CA ALA A 147 3.68 -1.74 -27.51
C ALA A 147 2.68 -0.89 -26.69
N ALA A 148 1.96 -1.50 -25.75
CA ALA A 148 1.05 -0.78 -24.85
C ALA A 148 1.82 0.20 -23.93
N LEU A 149 2.98 -0.20 -23.39
CA LEU A 149 3.86 0.69 -22.63
C LEU A 149 4.36 1.86 -23.49
N GLY A 150 4.83 1.57 -24.70
CA GLY A 150 5.25 2.60 -25.66
C GLY A 150 4.12 3.58 -25.99
N ALA A 151 2.90 3.08 -26.19
CA ALA A 151 1.73 3.91 -26.46
C ALA A 151 1.34 4.80 -25.28
N THR A 152 1.39 4.29 -24.04
CA THR A 152 1.12 5.11 -22.84
C THR A 152 2.15 6.21 -22.64
N VAL A 153 3.44 5.90 -22.82
CA VAL A 153 4.51 6.90 -22.70
C VAL A 153 4.41 7.94 -23.81
N ALA A 154 4.12 7.52 -25.04
CA ALA A 154 3.95 8.42 -26.18
C ALA A 154 2.70 9.30 -26.07
N GLY A 155 1.59 8.78 -25.53
CA GLY A 155 0.32 9.51 -25.39
C GLY A 155 0.29 10.54 -24.26
N MET A 156 1.33 10.60 -23.43
CA MET A 156 1.49 11.62 -22.37
C MET A 156 2.31 12.83 -22.83
N GLY A 157 2.85 12.81 -24.06
CA GLY A 157 3.56 13.93 -24.71
C GLY A 157 2.63 14.91 -25.42
#